data_AF-A0A537J5S2-F1
#
_entry.id   AF-A0A537J5S2-F1
#
_cell.length_a   1.000
_cell.length_b   1.000
_cell.length_c   1.000
_cell.angle_alpha   90.00
_cell.angle_beta   90.00
_cell.angle_gamma   90.00
#
_symmetry.space_group_name_H-M   'P 1'
#
loop_
_entity.id
_entity.type
_entity.pdbx_description
1 polymer ?
#
loop_
_entity_poly.entity_id
_entity_poly.type
_entity_poly.pdbx_seq_one_letter_code
_entity_poly.pdbx_strand_id
1 'polypeptide(L)' 'GLIDFPFRARGGSTVYLCWKLGEPAIRFWHGTDEGFAGRKSLDRLPPDEA' A
#
# COMPACT_ATOMS: atom_id res chain seq x y z
N GLY A 1 13.45 7.62 5.31
CA GLY A 1 13.33 6.17 5.04
C GLY A 1 11.89 5.82 4.68
N LEU A 2 11.71 4.74 3.91
CA LEU A 2 10.43 4.11 3.59
C LEU A 2 10.45 2.70 4.17
N ILE A 3 9.34 2.25 4.75
CA ILE A 3 9.15 0.88 5.22
C ILE A 3 7.91 0.32 4.54
N ASP A 4 8.05 -0.85 3.95
CA ASP A 4 7.00 -1.55 3.21
C ASP A 4 6.56 -2.80 3.97
N PHE A 5 5.24 -2.96 4.12
CA PHE A 5 4.60 -4.09 4.79
C PHE A 5 3.80 -4.88 3.75
N PRO A 6 4.11 -6.17 3.55
CA PRO A 6 3.32 -7.02 2.66
C PRO A 6 1.87 -7.06 3.13
N PHE A 7 0.94 -6.83 2.21
CA PHE A 7 -0.48 -6.88 2.49
C PHE A 7 -1.21 -7.60 1.37
N ARG A 8 -2.01 -8.59 1.76
CA ARG A 8 -2.86 -9.33 0.83
C ARG A 8 -4.21 -8.64 0.78
N ALA A 9 -4.50 -7.98 -0.34
CA ALA A 9 -5.81 -7.43 -0.60
C ALA A 9 -6.82 -8.57 -0.73
N ARG A 10 -8.07 -8.26 -0.37
CA ARG A 10 -9.16 -9.18 -0.67
C ARG A 10 -9.35 -9.23 -2.19
N GLY A 11 -9.49 -10.43 -2.75
CA GLY A 11 -9.27 -10.71 -4.18
C GLY A 11 -7.91 -11.38 -4.48
N GLY A 12 -7.02 -11.48 -3.49
CA GLY A 12 -5.82 -12.32 -3.57
C GLY A 12 -4.55 -11.62 -4.07
N SER A 13 -4.67 -10.38 -4.57
CA SER A 13 -3.55 -9.55 -4.98
C SER A 13 -2.67 -9.12 -3.80
N THR A 14 -1.35 -9.17 -3.97
CA THR A 14 -0.39 -8.64 -3.00
C THR A 14 -0.03 -7.21 -3.36
N VAL A 15 -0.06 -6.33 -2.36
CA VAL A 15 0.44 -4.95 -2.43
C VAL A 15 1.34 -4.69 -1.23
N TYR A 16 2.03 -3.55 -1.23
CA TYR A 16 2.78 -3.08 -0.07
C TYR A 16 2.08 -1.90 0.56
N LEU A 17 1.76 -2.00 1.85
CA LEU A 17 1.42 -0.84 2.67
C LEU A 17 2.72 -0.13 3.02
N CYS A 18 2.80 1.18 2.82
CA CYS A 18 4.06 1.89 2.92
C CYS A 18 3.97 3.07 3.89
N TRP A 19 4.98 3.17 4.75
CA TRP A 19 5.14 4.24 5.73
C TRP A 19 6.44 4.98 5.50
N LYS A 20 6.37 6.31 5.36
CA LYS A 20 7.55 7.17 5.25
C LYS A 20 7.88 7.79 6.60
N LEU A 21 9.17 7.85 6.93
CA LEU A 21 9.67 8.52 8.14
C LEU A 21 9.07 9.93 8.28
N GLY A 22 8.41 10.16 9.41
CA GLY A 22 7.69 11.39 9.73
C GLY A 22 6.17 11.33 9.52
N GLU A 23 5.64 10.28 8.90
CA GLU A 23 4.19 10.07 8.83
C GLU A 23 3.65 9.52 10.16
N PRO A 24 2.45 9.92 10.60
CA PRO A 24 1.89 9.47 11.89
C PRO A 24 1.37 8.03 11.86
N ALA A 25 1.07 7.50 10.67
CA ALA A 25 0.51 6.17 10.44
C ALA A 25 0.69 5.76 8.97
N ILE A 26 0.45 4.48 8.67
CA ILE A 26 0.34 3.99 7.29
C ILE A 26 -0.90 4.64 6.66
N ARG A 27 -0.72 5.38 5.56
CA ARG A 27 -1.81 6.03 4.81
C ARG A 27 -1.79 5.75 3.32
N PHE A 28 -0.80 4.99 2.86
CA PHE A 28 -0.57 4.74 1.45
C PHE A 28 -0.19 3.29 1.21
N TRP A 29 -0.43 2.84 -0.02
CA TRP A 29 0.01 1.56 -0.55
C TRP A 29 0.62 1.75 -1.94
N HIS A 30 1.35 0.77 -2.44
CA HIS A 30 1.78 0.71 -3.83
C HIS A 30 1.82 -0.74 -4.32
N GLY A 31 1.83 -0.91 -5.65
CA GLY A 31 2.04 -2.20 -6.30
C GLY A 31 3.43 -2.76 -6.00
N THR A 32 3.59 -4.07 -6.16
CA THR A 32 4.85 -4.77 -5.89
C THR A 32 6.00 -4.33 -6.81
N ASP A 33 5.70 -3.68 -7.93
CA ASP A 33 6.63 -3.22 -8.97
C ASP A 33 6.76 -1.68 -9.07
N GLU A 34 5.99 -0.91 -8.29
CA GLU A 34 5.93 0.55 -8.44
C GLU A 34 6.84 1.35 -7.48
N GLY A 35 7.11 0.80 -6.29
CA GLY A 35 7.87 1.46 -5.22
C GLY A 35 7.28 2.81 -4.76
N PHE A 36 8.13 3.68 -4.20
CA PHE A 36 7.71 4.96 -3.59
C PHE A 36 6.98 5.92 -4.55
N ALA A 37 7.34 5.92 -5.83
CA ALA A 37 6.72 6.82 -6.81
C ALA A 37 5.26 6.46 -7.12
N GLY A 38 4.86 5.20 -6.89
CA GLY A 38 3.52 4.69 -7.14
C GLY A 38 2.57 4.72 -5.95
N ARG A 39 2.88 5.49 -4.89
CA ARG A 39 2.03 5.57 -3.68
C ARG A 39 0.62 6.05 -4.01
N LYS A 40 -0.36 5.26 -3.60
CA LYS A 40 -1.79 5.53 -3.69
C LYS A 40 -2.40 5.59 -2.28
N SER A 41 -3.43 6.41 -2.06
CA SER A 41 -4.13 6.45 -0.77
C SER A 41 -4.74 5.09 -0.45
N LEU A 42 -4.78 4.72 0.83
CA LEU A 42 -5.54 3.55 1.30
C LEU A 42 -7.02 3.61 0.92
N ASP A 43 -7.59 4.80 0.73
CA ASP A 43 -8.99 4.95 0.28
C ASP A 43 -9.20 4.40 -1.15
N ARG A 44 -8.10 4.22 -1.91
CA ARG A 44 -8.09 3.63 -3.25
C ARG A 44 -7.61 2.18 -3.24
N LEU A 45 -7.44 1.58 -2.07
CA LEU A 45 -7.18 0.15 -1.99
C LEU A 45 -8.33 -0.56 -2.71
N PRO A 46 -8.06 -1.47 -3.66
CA PRO A 46 -9.11 -2.14 -4.40
C PRO A 46 -10.15 -2.71 -3.41
N PRO A 47 -11.44 -2.34 -3.56
CA PRO A 47 -12.48 -2.92 -2.72
C PRO A 47 -12.57 -4.43 -2.96
N ASP A 48 -13.18 -5.15 -2.01
CA ASP A 48 -13.64 -6.53 -2.22
C ASP A 48 -14.36 -6.63 -3.57
N GLU A 49 -13.76 -7.34 -4.54
CA GLU A 49 -14.58 -7.97 -5.58
C GLU A 49 -15.23 -9.18 -4.89
N ALA A 50 -16.51 -9.02 -4.54
CA ALA A 50 -17.35 -10.09 -4.00
C ALA A 50 -17.51 -11.24 -5.00
#